data_AF-A0A4D7H9S6-F1
#
_entry.id   AF-A0A4D7H9S6-F1
#
_cell.length_a   1.000
_cell.length_b   1.000
_cell.length_c   1.000
_cell.angle_alpha   90.00
_cell.angle_beta   90.00
_cell.angle_gamma   90.00
#
_symmetry.space_group_name_H-M   'P 1'
#
loop_
_entity.id
_entity.type
_entity.pdbx_description
1 polymer ?
#
loop_
_entity_poly.entity_id
_entity_poly.type
_entity_poly.pdbx_seq_one_letter_code
_entity_poly.pdbx_strand_id
1 'polypeptide(L)'
;MWPWGHLAFGYVWYSVWSRTTTREPPTEVSTLAVVLGTQFPDLVDKPLAWVFGLLPSGRSLAHSVLTMALVVGVLYFLARKYRRTDLVTAFGIGYASHLVGDSLSALFDAEYGELAFLLYPLMYTDYGEEYGFLYRLAQLDIGDFLGPQFLVVLAVVVLWIIDGAPGPGALGSLLKRAYDRLAGTSQSESEHGG
;
A
#
# COMPACT_ATOMS: atom_id res chain seq x y z
N MET A 1 8.04 -4.26 -7.41
CA MET A 1 9.01 -4.60 -6.33
C MET A 1 8.41 -5.71 -5.46
N TRP A 2 9.05 -6.12 -4.36
CA TRP A 2 8.40 -7.00 -3.37
C TRP A 2 7.41 -6.22 -2.48
N PRO A 3 6.38 -6.86 -1.90
CA PRO A 3 5.36 -6.20 -1.06
C PRO A 3 5.95 -5.34 0.08
N TRP A 4 6.96 -5.86 0.79
CA TRP A 4 7.66 -5.12 1.85
C TRP A 4 8.50 -3.96 1.31
N GLY A 5 9.00 -4.06 0.07
CA GLY A 5 9.71 -2.97 -0.60
C GLY A 5 8.79 -1.79 -0.87
N HIS A 6 7.58 -2.05 -1.38
CA HIS A 6 6.56 -1.02 -1.56
C HIS A 6 6.15 -0.37 -0.24
N LEU A 7 5.93 -1.19 0.80
CA LEU A 7 5.62 -0.69 2.14
C LEU A 7 6.73 0.22 2.68
N ALA A 8 7.99 -0.24 2.63
CA ALA A 8 9.13 0.52 3.12
C ALA A 8 9.27 1.86 2.38
N PHE A 9 9.19 1.83 1.05
CA PHE A 9 9.31 3.03 0.22
C PHE A 9 8.17 4.01 0.48
N GLY A 10 6.92 3.54 0.51
CA GLY A 10 5.76 4.38 0.81
C GLY A 10 5.76 4.93 2.24
N TYR A 11 6.21 4.15 3.22
CA TYR A 11 6.34 4.61 4.59
C TYR A 11 7.34 5.74 4.74
N VAL A 12 8.52 5.64 4.10
CA VAL A 12 9.52 6.72 4.12
C VAL A 12 8.93 8.00 3.54
N TRP A 13 8.31 7.93 2.36
CA TRP A 13 7.70 9.11 1.74
C TRP A 13 6.58 9.73 2.59
N TYR A 14 5.75 8.89 3.20
CA TYR A 14 4.70 9.37 4.09
C TYR A 14 5.26 9.99 5.38
N SER A 15 6.27 9.38 5.99
CA SER A 15 6.94 9.90 7.19
C SER A 15 7.57 11.27 6.92
N VAL A 16 8.31 11.40 5.80
CA VAL A 16 8.87 12.67 5.35
C VAL A 16 7.76 13.70 5.16
N TRP A 17 6.72 13.36 4.37
CA TRP A 17 5.60 14.26 4.12
C TRP A 17 4.91 14.72 5.41
N SER A 18 4.65 13.81 6.35
CA SER A 18 4.03 14.11 7.65
C SER A 18 4.89 15.07 8.44
N ARG A 19 6.18 14.76 8.61
CA ARG A 19 7.12 15.59 9.37
C ARG A 19 7.30 16.98 8.76
N THR A 20 7.30 17.11 7.44
CA THR A 20 7.46 18.41 6.78
C THR A 20 6.18 19.23 6.72
N THR A 21 5.02 18.57 6.67
CA THR A 21 3.73 19.24 6.39
C THR A 21 2.91 19.44 7.66
N THR A 22 2.74 18.39 8.47
CA THR A 22 1.98 18.43 9.72
C THR A 22 2.85 18.68 10.95
N ARG A 23 4.18 18.52 10.82
CA ARG A 23 5.16 18.58 11.91
C ARG A 23 4.94 17.52 13.00
N GLU A 24 4.20 16.47 12.67
CA GLU A 24 3.92 15.33 13.53
C GLU A 24 4.40 14.03 12.87
N PRO A 25 4.84 13.03 13.64
CA PRO A 25 5.13 11.70 13.09
C PRO A 25 3.85 11.02 12.59
N PRO A 26 3.96 10.00 11.71
CA PRO A 26 2.84 9.16 11.31
C PRO A 26 2.07 8.60 12.52
N THR A 27 0.74 8.72 12.49
CA THR A 27 -0.13 8.11 13.50
C THR A 27 -0.32 6.62 13.25
N GLU A 28 -0.86 5.91 14.24
CA GLU A 28 -1.33 4.53 14.13
C GLU A 28 -2.23 4.30 12.90
N VAL A 29 -3.28 5.11 12.77
CA VAL A 29 -4.32 4.90 11.75
C VAL A 29 -3.83 5.34 10.37
N SER A 30 -3.07 6.42 10.29
CA SER A 30 -2.47 6.83 9.01
C SER A 30 -1.45 5.83 8.51
N THR A 31 -0.68 5.18 9.41
CA THR A 31 0.26 4.13 9.02
C THR A 31 -0.48 2.92 8.43
N LEU A 32 -1.63 2.53 8.99
CA LEU A 32 -2.48 1.51 8.35
C LEU A 32 -2.99 1.95 6.97
N ALA A 33 -3.31 3.23 6.79
CA ALA A 33 -3.71 3.76 5.49
C ALA A 33 -2.55 3.71 4.47
N VAL A 34 -1.30 3.97 4.88
CA VAL A 34 -0.11 3.77 4.03
C VAL A 34 0.07 2.31 3.66
N VAL A 35 -0.06 1.39 4.64
CA VAL A 35 0.00 -0.05 4.38
C VAL A 35 -1.04 -0.41 3.31
N LEU A 36 -2.30 -0.01 3.50
CA LEU A 36 -3.33 -0.28 2.49
C LEU A 36 -3.00 0.34 1.14
N GLY A 37 -2.55 1.60 1.09
CA GLY A 37 -2.20 2.29 -0.15
C GLY A 37 -1.08 1.60 -0.92
N THR A 38 -0.02 1.20 -0.22
CA THR A 38 1.14 0.50 -0.83
C THR A 38 0.82 -0.91 -1.29
N GLN A 39 -0.25 -1.55 -0.81
CA GLN A 39 -0.62 -2.90 -1.24
C GLN A 39 -1.82 -2.91 -2.20
N PHE A 40 -2.58 -1.81 -2.27
CA PHE A 40 -3.84 -1.74 -3.01
C PHE A 40 -3.73 -2.13 -4.48
N PRO A 41 -2.74 -1.64 -5.27
CA PRO A 41 -2.63 -2.00 -6.69
C PRO A 41 -2.52 -3.51 -6.89
N ASP A 42 -1.64 -4.14 -6.12
CA ASP A 42 -1.39 -5.58 -6.14
C ASP A 42 -2.60 -6.40 -5.69
N LEU A 43 -3.30 -5.96 -4.65
CA LEU A 43 -4.49 -6.64 -4.13
C LEU A 43 -5.67 -6.60 -5.10
N VAL A 44 -5.68 -5.66 -6.04
CA VAL A 44 -6.70 -5.58 -7.10
C VAL A 44 -6.25 -6.34 -8.34
N ASP A 45 -5.10 -5.98 -8.90
CA ASP A 45 -4.73 -6.46 -10.24
C ASP A 45 -4.33 -7.93 -10.22
N LYS A 46 -3.58 -8.39 -9.21
CA LYS A 46 -3.04 -9.75 -9.20
C LYS A 46 -4.15 -10.81 -9.10
N PRO A 47 -5.16 -10.70 -8.20
CA PRO A 47 -6.27 -11.64 -8.21
C PRO A 47 -7.08 -11.59 -9.50
N LEU A 48 -7.39 -10.38 -10.00
CA LEU A 48 -8.18 -10.20 -11.21
C LEU A 48 -7.48 -10.76 -12.45
N ALA A 49 -6.16 -10.65 -12.54
CA ALA A 49 -5.37 -11.21 -13.62
C ALA A 49 -5.13 -12.72 -13.45
N TRP A 50 -4.57 -13.16 -12.32
CA TRP A 50 -4.04 -14.53 -12.18
C TRP A 50 -5.10 -15.56 -11.82
N VAL A 51 -6.13 -15.18 -11.06
CA VAL A 51 -7.17 -16.12 -10.60
C VAL A 51 -8.36 -16.06 -11.54
N PHE A 52 -8.79 -14.86 -11.90
CA PHE A 52 -10.02 -14.67 -12.67
C PHE A 52 -9.80 -14.43 -14.18
N GLY A 53 -8.57 -14.12 -14.61
CA GLY A 53 -8.27 -13.85 -16.03
C GLY A 53 -9.02 -12.63 -16.61
N LEU A 54 -9.45 -11.70 -15.76
CA LEU A 54 -10.25 -10.53 -16.15
C LEU A 54 -9.39 -9.35 -16.61
N LEU A 55 -8.12 -9.32 -16.20
CA LEU A 55 -7.16 -8.31 -16.59
C LEU A 55 -6.04 -8.93 -17.42
N PRO A 56 -5.44 -8.17 -18.36
CA PRO A 56 -4.36 -8.69 -19.19
C PRO A 56 -3.09 -9.01 -18.39
N SER A 57 -2.93 -8.40 -17.21
CA SER A 57 -1.74 -8.50 -16.37
C SER A 57 -2.04 -8.04 -14.94
N GLY A 58 -1.30 -8.59 -13.97
CA GLY A 58 -1.27 -8.18 -12.57
C GLY A 58 -0.63 -6.80 -12.33
N ARG A 59 -0.21 -6.11 -13.40
CA ARG A 59 0.29 -4.73 -13.44
C ARG A 59 -0.46 -3.95 -14.53
N SER A 60 -1.76 -3.73 -14.38
CA SER A 60 -2.60 -3.06 -15.39
C SER A 60 -3.57 -2.04 -14.78
N LEU A 61 -4.78 -2.45 -14.37
CA LEU A 61 -5.86 -1.55 -13.98
C LEU A 61 -5.52 -0.65 -12.79
N ALA A 62 -5.23 -1.22 -11.63
CA ALA A 62 -4.88 -0.48 -10.42
C ALA A 62 -3.41 -0.04 -10.40
N HIS A 63 -2.59 -0.46 -11.37
CA HIS A 63 -1.27 0.13 -11.59
C HIS A 63 -1.31 1.38 -12.51
N SER A 64 -2.49 1.77 -12.99
CA SER A 64 -2.68 2.98 -13.79
C SER A 64 -2.80 4.24 -12.92
N VAL A 65 -2.14 5.33 -13.33
CA VAL A 65 -2.30 6.65 -12.70
C VAL A 65 -3.72 7.20 -12.86
N LEU A 66 -4.43 6.77 -13.92
CA LEU A 66 -5.83 7.15 -14.15
C LEU A 66 -6.73 6.54 -13.09
N THR A 67 -6.56 5.24 -12.82
CA THR A 67 -7.28 4.52 -11.77
C THR A 67 -6.92 5.06 -10.39
N MET A 68 -5.63 5.32 -10.14
CA MET A 68 -5.19 5.96 -8.89
C MET A 68 -5.89 7.30 -8.67
N ALA A 69 -5.87 8.19 -9.68
CA ALA A 69 -6.50 9.50 -9.60
C ALA A 69 -8.00 9.40 -9.32
N LEU A 70 -8.70 8.45 -9.97
CA LEU A 70 -10.11 8.19 -9.73
C LEU A 70 -10.37 7.69 -8.30
N VAL A 71 -9.66 6.66 -7.85
CA VAL A 71 -9.83 6.05 -6.52
C VAL A 71 -9.53 7.07 -5.43
N VAL A 72 -8.37 7.72 -5.49
CA VAL A 72 -7.97 8.75 -4.51
C VAL A 72 -8.93 9.93 -4.56
N GLY A 73 -9.37 10.38 -5.73
CA GLY A 73 -10.33 11.48 -5.89
C GLY A 73 -11.69 11.18 -5.25
N VAL A 74 -12.24 9.98 -5.49
CA VAL A 74 -13.50 9.52 -4.89
C VAL A 74 -13.35 9.40 -3.36
N LEU A 75 -12.31 8.73 -2.88
CA LEU A 75 -12.05 8.60 -1.45
C LEU A 75 -11.88 9.97 -0.78
N TYR A 76 -11.16 10.89 -1.43
CA TYR A 76 -10.94 12.23 -0.91
C TYR A 76 -12.26 12.99 -0.80
N PHE A 77 -13.09 12.95 -1.84
CA PHE A 77 -14.42 13.57 -1.83
C PHE A 77 -15.30 13.05 -0.70
N LEU A 78 -15.36 11.72 -0.51
CA LEU A 78 -16.12 11.09 0.57
C LEU A 78 -15.56 11.45 1.95
N ALA A 79 -14.24 11.46 2.10
CA ALA A 79 -13.56 11.73 3.37
C ALA A 79 -13.71 13.19 3.85
N ARG A 80 -13.98 14.14 2.95
CA ARG A 80 -14.27 15.55 3.33
C ARG A 80 -15.42 15.63 4.32
N LYS A 81 -16.48 14.85 4.11
CA LYS A 81 -17.68 14.84 4.98
C LYS A 81 -17.34 14.44 6.42
N TYR A 82 -16.31 13.61 6.60
CA TYR A 82 -15.90 13.08 7.90
C TYR A 82 -14.66 13.76 8.47
N ARG A 83 -14.12 14.79 7.81
CA ARG A 83 -12.86 15.46 8.17
C ARG A 83 -11.69 14.46 8.33
N ARG A 84 -11.64 13.46 7.44
CA ARG A 84 -10.63 12.38 7.44
C ARG A 84 -9.76 12.36 6.18
N THR A 85 -9.54 13.52 5.56
CA THR A 85 -8.74 13.63 4.34
C THR A 85 -7.25 13.31 4.56
N ASP A 86 -6.79 13.38 5.82
CA ASP A 86 -5.47 12.92 6.27
C ASP A 86 -5.25 11.44 5.93
N LEU A 87 -6.24 10.58 6.18
CA LEU A 87 -6.14 9.14 5.89
C LEU A 87 -6.09 8.87 4.39
N VAL A 88 -6.84 9.62 3.60
CA VAL A 88 -6.80 9.51 2.13
C VAL A 88 -5.46 10.01 1.59
N THR A 89 -4.87 11.02 2.22
CA THR A 89 -3.53 11.50 1.86
C THR A 89 -2.46 10.43 2.13
N ALA A 90 -2.54 9.77 3.30
CA ALA A 90 -1.68 8.65 3.64
C ALA A 90 -1.81 7.48 2.66
N PHE A 91 -3.05 7.08 2.35
CA PHE A 91 -3.34 6.06 1.33
C PHE A 91 -2.81 6.45 -0.05
N GLY A 92 -3.07 7.70 -0.49
CA GLY A 92 -2.64 8.21 -1.79
C GLY A 92 -1.13 8.28 -1.94
N ILE A 93 -0.39 8.68 -0.90
CA ILE A 93 1.08 8.65 -0.89
C ILE A 93 1.59 7.22 -0.99
N GLY A 94 0.97 6.28 -0.25
CA GLY A 94 1.30 4.86 -0.35
C GLY A 94 1.08 4.29 -1.77
N TYR A 95 -0.07 4.59 -2.36
CA TYR A 95 -0.43 4.17 -3.73
C TYR A 95 0.54 4.77 -4.76
N ALA A 96 0.77 6.09 -4.71
CA ALA A 96 1.71 6.74 -5.63
C ALA A 96 3.13 6.17 -5.51
N SER A 97 3.57 5.90 -4.27
CA SER A 97 4.88 5.27 -4.03
C SER A 97 4.97 3.87 -4.62
N HIS A 98 3.86 3.10 -4.61
CA HIS A 98 3.79 1.81 -5.28
C HIS A 98 4.06 1.95 -6.79
N LEU A 99 3.32 2.85 -7.45
CA LEU A 99 3.47 3.08 -8.90
C LEU A 99 4.87 3.56 -9.27
N VAL A 100 5.43 4.48 -8.48
CA VAL A 100 6.80 4.96 -8.68
C VAL A 100 7.77 3.79 -8.53
N GLY A 101 7.64 2.99 -7.47
CA GLY A 101 8.48 1.83 -7.21
C GLY A 101 8.50 0.84 -8.37
N ASP A 102 7.34 0.54 -8.96
CA ASP A 102 7.24 -0.33 -10.14
C ASP A 102 7.73 0.31 -11.44
N SER A 103 7.89 1.63 -11.47
CA SER A 103 8.43 2.37 -12.61
C SER A 103 9.95 2.52 -12.58
N LEU A 104 10.60 2.35 -11.41
CA LEU A 104 12.01 2.69 -11.24
C LEU A 104 12.95 1.89 -12.15
N SER A 105 12.76 0.57 -12.30
CA SER A 105 13.63 -0.25 -13.17
C SER A 105 13.56 0.24 -14.61
N ALA A 106 12.35 0.31 -15.18
CA ALA A 106 12.14 0.79 -16.55
C ALA A 106 12.72 2.20 -16.78
N LEU A 107 12.67 3.09 -15.77
CA LEU A 107 13.28 4.41 -15.84
C LEU A 107 14.81 4.36 -15.86
N PHE A 108 15.43 3.52 -15.01
CA PHE A 108 16.90 3.38 -14.93
C PHE A 108 17.48 2.63 -16.13
N ASP A 109 16.74 1.64 -16.63
CA ASP A 109 17.12 0.80 -17.77
C ASP A 109 16.78 1.45 -19.12
N ALA A 110 16.14 2.63 -19.09
CA ALA A 110 15.67 3.38 -20.25
C ALA A 110 14.65 2.63 -21.13
N GLU A 111 13.91 1.70 -20.53
CA GLU A 111 12.85 0.90 -21.15
C GLU A 111 11.49 1.59 -21.04
N TYR A 112 11.38 2.82 -21.54
CA TYR A 112 10.20 3.67 -21.35
C TYR A 112 8.90 3.07 -21.91
N GLY A 113 8.99 2.11 -22.84
CA GLY A 113 7.83 1.37 -23.34
C GLY A 113 7.09 0.60 -22.23
N GLU A 114 7.81 0.08 -21.24
CA GLU A 114 7.19 -0.63 -20.13
C GLU A 114 6.29 0.27 -19.29
N LEU A 115 6.58 1.57 -19.22
CA LEU A 115 5.80 2.55 -18.44
C LEU A 115 4.38 2.77 -18.99
N ALA A 116 4.05 2.20 -20.17
CA ALA A 116 2.71 2.29 -20.74
C ALA A 116 1.61 1.71 -19.81
N PHE A 117 1.95 0.81 -18.87
CA PHE A 117 0.99 0.32 -17.87
C PHE A 117 0.38 1.47 -17.04
N LEU A 118 1.13 2.56 -16.80
CA LEU A 118 0.64 3.71 -16.03
C LEU A 118 -0.57 4.37 -16.69
N LEU A 119 -0.76 4.19 -17.99
CA LEU A 119 -1.83 4.81 -18.76
C LEU A 119 -2.90 3.81 -19.23
N TYR A 120 -2.90 2.58 -18.71
CA TYR A 120 -3.97 1.63 -18.95
C TYR A 120 -5.34 2.23 -18.55
N PRO A 121 -6.43 2.04 -19.33
CA PRO A 121 -6.53 1.25 -20.57
C PRO A 121 -6.28 2.06 -21.85
N LEU A 122 -5.72 3.27 -21.77
CA LEU A 122 -5.42 4.09 -22.95
C LEU A 122 -4.18 3.61 -23.70
N MET A 123 -3.22 3.04 -22.96
CA MET A 123 -2.02 2.40 -23.52
C MET A 123 -1.86 0.98 -22.99
N TYR A 124 -1.12 0.18 -23.76
CA TYR A 124 -0.83 -1.21 -23.49
C TYR A 124 0.68 -1.42 -23.66
N THR A 125 1.27 -2.23 -22.80
CA THR A 125 2.64 -2.75 -22.95
C THR A 125 2.59 -4.24 -23.25
N ASP A 126 3.69 -4.79 -23.75
CA ASP A 126 3.93 -6.21 -23.55
C ASP A 126 4.14 -6.43 -22.04
N TYR A 127 3.30 -7.29 -21.45
CA TYR A 127 3.34 -7.60 -20.03
C TYR A 127 4.28 -8.78 -19.72
N GLY A 128 4.80 -9.44 -20.77
CA GLY A 128 5.64 -10.62 -20.64
C GLY A 128 4.93 -11.79 -19.96
N GLU A 129 5.70 -12.80 -19.56
CA GLU A 129 5.17 -13.86 -18.71
C GLU A 129 5.07 -13.41 -17.25
N GLU A 130 3.86 -13.53 -16.69
CA GLU A 130 3.65 -13.27 -15.28
C GLU A 130 3.59 -14.57 -14.47
N TYR A 131 4.52 -14.70 -13.54
CA TYR A 131 4.51 -15.80 -12.59
C TYR A 131 3.72 -15.45 -11.32
N GLY A 132 2.93 -16.40 -10.81
CA GLY A 132 2.20 -16.22 -9.55
C GLY A 132 3.12 -15.97 -8.34
N PHE A 133 2.54 -15.47 -7.25
CA PHE A 133 3.29 -15.16 -6.02
C PHE A 133 4.12 -16.33 -5.50
N LEU A 134 3.55 -17.54 -5.46
CA LEU A 134 4.25 -18.73 -4.95
C LEU A 134 5.47 -19.10 -5.77
N TYR A 135 5.40 -18.94 -7.10
CA TYR A 135 6.55 -19.19 -7.97
C TYR A 135 7.66 -18.18 -7.70
N ARG A 136 7.34 -16.89 -7.62
CA ARG A 136 8.33 -15.86 -7.30
C ARG A 136 8.95 -16.06 -5.91
N LEU A 137 8.13 -16.43 -4.93
CA LEU A 137 8.61 -16.73 -3.57
C LEU A 137 9.57 -17.93 -3.56
N ALA A 138 9.30 -18.97 -4.35
CA ALA A 138 10.19 -20.13 -4.48
C ALA A 138 11.53 -19.81 -5.14
N GLN A 139 11.60 -18.73 -5.93
CA GLN A 139 12.81 -18.22 -6.58
C GLN A 139 13.53 -17.14 -5.77
N LEU A 140 13.07 -16.84 -4.56
CA LEU A 140 13.67 -15.80 -3.74
C LEU A 140 15.06 -16.23 -3.26
N ASP A 141 16.09 -15.54 -3.74
CA ASP A 141 17.46 -15.70 -3.27
C ASP A 141 17.70 -14.83 -2.02
N ILE A 142 18.10 -15.45 -0.91
CA ILE A 142 18.39 -14.77 0.35
C ILE A 142 19.67 -13.93 0.23
N GLY A 143 20.57 -14.26 -0.70
CA GLY A 143 21.79 -13.49 -0.97
C GLY A 143 21.49 -12.04 -1.36
N ASP A 144 20.42 -11.79 -2.11
CA ASP A 144 20.00 -10.46 -2.54
C ASP A 144 19.58 -9.56 -1.37
N PHE A 145 19.10 -10.17 -0.29
CA PHE A 145 18.68 -9.47 0.92
C PHE A 145 19.84 -8.98 1.79
N LEU A 146 21.00 -9.64 1.73
CA LEU A 146 22.17 -9.30 2.56
C LEU A 146 23.01 -8.15 1.99
N GLY A 147 22.64 -7.62 0.81
CA GLY A 147 23.31 -6.50 0.13
C GLY A 147 22.81 -5.10 0.55
N PRO A 148 22.91 -4.08 -0.33
CA PRO A 148 22.46 -2.71 -0.06
C PRO A 148 20.99 -2.61 0.41
N GLN A 149 20.14 -3.57 0.02
CA GLN A 149 18.76 -3.67 0.47
C GLN A 149 18.65 -3.81 1.98
N PHE A 150 19.58 -4.54 2.64
CA PHE A 150 19.61 -4.68 4.09
C PHE A 150 19.75 -3.32 4.80
N LEU A 151 20.66 -2.47 4.30
CA LEU A 151 20.89 -1.15 4.88
C LEU A 151 19.68 -0.23 4.72
N VAL A 152 19.00 -0.31 3.58
CA VAL A 152 17.75 0.43 3.35
C VAL A 152 16.68 -0.04 4.32
N VAL A 153 16.46 -1.36 4.43
CA VAL A 153 15.48 -1.92 5.38
C VAL A 153 15.80 -1.49 6.81
N LEU A 154 17.07 -1.58 7.23
CA LEU A 154 17.50 -1.16 8.55
C LEU A 154 17.23 0.34 8.79
N ALA A 155 17.53 1.19 7.81
CA ALA A 155 17.26 2.63 7.90
C ALA A 155 15.76 2.91 8.03
N VAL A 156 14.91 2.20 7.28
CA VAL A 156 13.44 2.32 7.39
C VAL A 156 12.95 1.84 8.75
N VAL A 157 13.49 0.75 9.29
CA VAL A 157 13.15 0.27 10.64
C VAL A 157 13.56 1.30 11.70
N VAL A 158 14.74 1.89 11.59
CA VAL A 158 15.20 2.96 12.48
C VAL A 158 14.27 4.17 12.39
N LEU A 159 13.90 4.60 11.19
CA LEU A 159 12.94 5.68 10.99
C LEU A 159 11.59 5.36 11.64
N TRP A 160 11.07 4.15 11.44
CA TRP A 160 9.81 3.70 12.05
C TRP A 160 9.88 3.73 13.58
N ILE A 161 11.01 3.34 14.18
CA ILE A 161 11.24 3.46 15.63
C ILE A 161 11.28 4.93 16.06
N ILE A 162 11.98 5.81 15.31
CA ILE A 162 12.03 7.25 15.57
C ILE A 162 10.64 7.91 15.48
N ASP A 163 9.77 7.38 14.62
CA ASP A 163 8.37 7.79 14.48
C ASP A 163 7.48 7.26 15.62
N GLY A 164 8.02 6.48 16.56
CA GLY A 164 7.28 5.91 17.69
C GLY A 164 6.67 4.53 17.42
N ALA A 165 7.15 3.83 16.38
CA ALA A 165 6.68 2.52 15.94
C ALA A 165 5.15 2.45 15.67
N PRO A 166 4.58 3.39 14.89
CA PRO A 166 3.14 3.48 14.69
C PRO A 166 2.58 2.29 13.89
N GLY A 167 1.35 1.88 14.20
CA GLY A 167 0.55 0.90 13.43
C GLY A 167 0.08 -0.34 14.22
N PRO A 168 0.94 -1.01 15.02
CA PRO A 168 0.57 -2.21 15.75
C PRO A 168 -0.60 -2.02 16.72
N GLY A 169 -0.71 -0.85 17.36
CA GLY A 169 -1.79 -0.55 18.30
C GLY A 169 -3.15 -0.45 17.60
N ALA A 170 -3.22 0.25 16.47
CA ALA A 170 -4.44 0.29 15.67
C ALA A 170 -4.82 -1.09 15.13
N LEU A 171 -3.86 -1.87 14.62
CA LEU A 171 -4.12 -3.22 14.13
C LEU A 171 -4.69 -4.12 15.25
N GLY A 172 -4.06 -4.13 16.42
CA GLY A 172 -4.54 -4.88 17.58
C GLY A 172 -5.96 -4.47 18.00
N SER A 173 -6.26 -3.17 17.99
CA SER A 173 -7.61 -2.67 18.32
C SER A 173 -8.67 -3.10 17.29
N LEU A 174 -8.33 -3.14 16.00
CA LEU A 174 -9.22 -3.58 14.93
C LEU A 174 -9.50 -5.08 15.03
N LEU A 175 -8.46 -5.88 15.24
CA LEU A 175 -8.58 -7.33 15.40
C LEU A 175 -9.41 -7.68 16.64
N LYS A 176 -9.21 -7.00 17.77
CA LYS A 176 -10.02 -7.18 18.97
C LYS A 176 -11.49 -6.88 18.71
N ARG A 177 -11.81 -5.74 18.08
CA ARG A 177 -13.20 -5.37 17.74
C ARG A 177 -13.85 -6.38 16.79
N ALA A 178 -13.10 -6.90 15.82
CA ALA A 178 -13.61 -7.93 14.92
C ALA A 178 -13.91 -9.23 15.67
N TYR A 179 -13.00 -9.66 16.56
CA TYR A 179 -13.20 -10.81 17.43
C TYR A 179 -14.43 -10.64 18.33
N ASP A 180 -14.55 -9.53 19.06
CA ASP A 180 -15.66 -9.28 19.99
C ASP A 180 -17.04 -9.31 19.26
N ARG A 181 -17.09 -8.78 18.03
CA ARG A 181 -18.30 -8.84 17.18
C ARG A 181 -18.64 -10.25 16.71
N LEU A 182 -17.63 -11.05 16.35
CA LEU A 182 -17.83 -12.45 15.92
C LEU A 182 -18.15 -13.37 17.10
N ALA A 183 -17.59 -13.09 18.27
CA ALA A 183 -17.81 -13.82 19.52
C ALA A 183 -19.13 -13.46 20.22
N GLY A 184 -19.95 -12.56 19.64
CA GLY A 184 -21.26 -12.20 20.18
C GLY A 184 -21.22 -11.42 21.50
N THR A 185 -20.07 -10.86 21.88
CA THR A 185 -19.94 -10.02 23.08
C THR A 185 -20.24 -8.57 22.76
N SER A 186 -21.43 -8.29 22.20
CA SER A 186 -22.01 -6.97 22.38
C SER A 186 -22.55 -6.93 23.81
N GLN A 187 -21.83 -6.29 24.73
CA GLN A 187 -22.42 -5.96 26.03
C GLN A 187 -23.72 -5.20 25.77
N SER A 188 -24.84 -5.84 26.13
CA SER A 188 -26.10 -5.18 26.40
C SER A 188 -25.92 -4.37 27.70
N GLU A 189 -25.31 -3.20 27.59
CA GLU A 189 -25.42 -2.16 28.62
C GLU A 189 -26.31 -1.04 28.06
N SER A 190 -27.60 -1.35 27.95
CA SER A 190 -28.65 -0.35 28.04
C SER A 190 -29.77 -0.91 28.90
N GLU A 191 -29.94 -0.26 30.05
CA GLU A 191 -31.16 -0.22 30.85
C GLU A 191 -31.59 -1.53 31.52
N HIS A 192 -31.28 -1.65 32.81
CA HIS A 192 -32.31 -1.78 33.87
C HIS A 192 -31.67 -1.75 35.26
N GLY A 193 -31.93 -0.65 35.97
CA GLY A 193 -31.65 -0.46 37.38
C GLY A 193 -31.44 1.03 37.63
N GLY A 194 -32.33 1.77 38.26
CA GLY A 194 -33.65 1.52 38.83
C GLY A 194 -34.20 2.88 39.28
#